data_AF-A0A2C9LG56-F1
#
_entry.id   AF-A0A2C9LG56-F1
#
_cell.length_a   1.000
_cell.length_b   1.000
_cell.length_c   1.000
_cell.angle_alpha   90.00
_cell.angle_beta   90.00
_cell.angle_gamma   90.00
#
_symmetry.space_group_name_H-M   'P 1'
#
loop_
_entity.id
_entity.type
_entity.pdbx_description
1 polymer ?
#
loop_
_entity_poly.entity_id
_entity_poly.type
_entity_poly.pdbx_seq_one_letter_code
_entity_poly.pdbx_strand_id
1 'polypeptide(L)'
;MMSINGSPGPLWTGGPIPGQFYNFPGGKSDSNNTQRVRSVNPIVTGTSVLAVQFKGGVVIAADTLGSYGSLAKYRDLKRLLKVNDTTVIGAAGDYADFQYMSNIIQQQVYV
;
A
#
# COMPACT_ATOMS: atom_id res chain seq x y z
N MET A 1 -7.85 46.51 -23.87
CA MET A 1 -7.20 45.63 -22.87
C MET A 1 -7.31 44.20 -23.37
N MET A 2 -6.21 43.59 -23.80
CA MET A 2 -6.20 42.21 -24.32
C MET A 2 -6.20 41.22 -23.15
N SER A 3 -7.21 40.35 -23.11
CA SER A 3 -7.29 39.23 -22.16
C SER A 3 -6.33 38.13 -22.61
N ILE A 4 -5.24 37.93 -21.88
CA ILE A 4 -4.30 36.82 -22.07
C ILE A 4 -4.78 35.59 -21.28
N ASN A 5 -5.80 34.89 -21.78
CA ASN A 5 -6.15 33.56 -21.29
C ASN A 5 -5.85 32.53 -22.38
N GLY A 6 -4.60 32.08 -22.44
CA GLY A 6 -4.19 30.98 -23.29
C GLY A 6 -3.18 30.12 -22.55
N SER A 7 -3.66 29.07 -21.89
CA SER A 7 -2.77 27.97 -21.48
C SER A 7 -2.12 27.42 -22.76
N PRO A 8 -0.80 27.17 -22.79
CA PRO A 8 -0.13 26.68 -23.99
C PRO A 8 -0.81 25.39 -24.46
N GLY A 9 -1.17 25.36 -25.75
CA GLY A 9 -1.78 24.19 -26.36
C GLY A 9 -0.86 22.96 -26.33
N PRO A 10 -1.38 21.80 -26.73
CA PRO A 10 -0.60 20.56 -26.76
C PRO A 10 0.69 20.71 -27.60
N LEU A 11 1.78 20.11 -27.13
CA LEU A 11 3.09 20.14 -27.82
C LEU A 11 3.06 19.43 -29.20
N TRP A 12 2.15 18.47 -29.37
CA TRP A 12 1.89 17.79 -30.64
C TRP A 12 0.40 17.43 -30.76
N THR A 13 -0.06 17.23 -31.99
CA THR A 13 -1.47 16.93 -32.31
C THR A 13 -1.93 15.63 -31.65
N GLY A 14 -2.97 15.71 -30.81
CA GLY A 14 -3.51 14.57 -30.05
C GLY A 14 -2.78 14.27 -28.72
N GLY A 15 -1.80 15.08 -28.33
CA GLY A 15 -1.15 14.98 -27.03
C GLY A 15 -1.94 15.67 -25.90
N PRO A 16 -1.67 15.32 -24.63
CA PRO A 16 -2.20 16.05 -23.49
C PRO A 16 -1.61 17.47 -23.43
N ILE A 17 -2.39 18.42 -22.91
CA ILE A 17 -1.86 19.74 -22.55
C ILE A 17 -0.78 19.59 -21.46
N PRO A 18 0.20 20.51 -21.38
CA PRO A 18 1.22 20.48 -20.34
C PRO A 18 0.60 20.37 -18.93
N GLY A 19 0.96 19.32 -18.20
CA GLY A 19 0.41 19.00 -16.87
C GLY A 19 -0.66 17.91 -16.84
N GLN A 20 -1.07 17.35 -17.98
CA GLN A 20 -1.97 16.20 -18.08
C GLN A 20 -1.21 14.94 -18.55
N PHE A 21 -1.64 13.77 -18.10
CA PHE A 21 -1.02 12.48 -18.45
C PHE A 21 -1.41 12.01 -19.85
N TYR A 22 -0.52 11.28 -20.51
CA TYR A 22 -0.77 10.72 -21.84
C TYR A 22 -1.55 9.41 -21.73
N ASN A 23 -2.62 9.24 -22.52
CA ASN A 23 -3.40 8.00 -22.57
C ASN A 23 -3.23 7.26 -23.92
N PHE A 24 -2.32 6.27 -23.96
CA PHE A 24 -2.17 5.37 -25.12
C PHE A 24 -2.83 4.01 -24.82
N PRO A 25 -3.70 3.45 -25.70
CA PRO A 25 -4.16 3.95 -27.01
C PRO A 25 -5.59 4.50 -26.90
N GLY A 26 -5.76 5.81 -26.67
CA GLY A 26 -6.99 6.55 -27.02
C GLY A 26 -8.34 6.08 -26.44
N GLY A 27 -8.34 5.28 -25.37
CA GLY A 27 -9.58 4.92 -24.66
C GLY A 27 -10.15 6.12 -23.92
N LYS A 28 -11.48 6.26 -23.92
CA LYS A 28 -12.20 7.34 -23.22
C LYS A 28 -11.72 7.45 -21.77
N SER A 29 -11.36 8.65 -21.33
CA SER A 29 -11.21 8.94 -19.90
C SER A 29 -12.60 8.85 -19.27
N ASP A 30 -12.95 7.66 -18.76
CA ASP A 30 -14.05 7.54 -17.83
C ASP A 30 -13.70 8.37 -16.61
N SER A 31 -14.37 9.51 -16.48
CA SER A 31 -14.38 10.39 -15.31
C SER A 31 -15.15 9.73 -14.15
N ASN A 32 -14.91 8.44 -13.89
CA ASN A 32 -15.51 7.68 -12.82
C ASN A 32 -14.39 6.95 -12.10
N ASN A 33 -13.90 7.60 -11.05
CA ASN A 33 -13.09 6.98 -10.01
C ASN A 33 -11.74 6.46 -10.51
N THR A 34 -10.74 7.34 -10.63
CA THR A 34 -9.34 6.93 -10.49
C THR A 34 -9.13 6.44 -9.05
N GLN A 35 -9.66 5.25 -8.75
CA GLN A 35 -9.28 4.52 -7.55
C GLN A 35 -7.76 4.43 -7.60
N ARG A 36 -7.08 5.18 -6.73
CA ARG A 36 -5.64 5.02 -6.51
C ARG A 36 -5.44 3.60 -6.00
N VAL A 37 -5.17 2.67 -6.90
CA VAL A 37 -4.78 1.32 -6.52
C VAL A 37 -3.37 1.42 -5.95
N ARG A 38 -3.25 1.33 -4.62
CA ARG A 38 -1.97 1.48 -3.92
C ARG A 38 -1.01 0.32 -4.16
N SER A 39 -1.54 -0.90 -4.31
CA SER A 39 -0.77 -2.09 -4.62
C SER A 39 -1.62 -3.02 -5.48
N VAL A 40 -1.08 -3.45 -6.61
CA VAL A 40 -1.79 -4.31 -7.59
C VAL A 40 -1.29 -5.75 -7.51
N ASN A 41 -0.03 -5.95 -7.07
CA ASN A 41 0.61 -7.26 -6.97
C ASN A 41 1.53 -7.29 -5.74
N PRO A 42 1.34 -8.23 -4.80
CA PRO A 42 2.21 -8.35 -3.64
C PRO A 42 3.60 -8.86 -4.06
N ILE A 43 4.66 -8.31 -3.47
CA ILE A 43 6.05 -8.61 -3.85
C ILE A 43 6.71 -9.48 -2.78
N VAL A 44 6.77 -9.00 -1.54
CA VAL A 44 7.33 -9.75 -0.41
C VAL A 44 6.19 -10.14 0.49
N THR A 45 5.85 -11.42 0.53
CA THR A 45 4.69 -11.90 1.27
C THR A 45 5.07 -12.64 2.54
N GLY A 46 4.33 -12.33 3.60
CA GLY A 46 4.16 -13.20 4.75
C GLY A 46 2.96 -14.12 4.55
N THR A 47 3.00 -15.30 5.14
CA THR A 47 1.96 -16.33 5.02
C THR A 47 0.97 -16.23 6.17
N SER A 48 0.94 -17.20 7.09
CA SER A 48 -0.11 -17.36 8.09
C SER A 48 0.21 -16.65 9.41
N VAL A 49 -0.84 -16.08 10.01
CA VAL A 49 -0.85 -15.61 11.40
C VAL A 49 -1.96 -16.37 12.10
N LEU A 50 -1.65 -16.96 13.25
CA LEU A 50 -2.60 -17.72 14.05
C LEU A 50 -2.79 -17.03 15.40
N ALA A 51 -4.03 -16.99 15.88
CA ALA A 51 -4.35 -16.46 17.20
C ALA A 51 -5.38 -17.36 17.90
N VAL A 52 -5.20 -17.56 19.20
CA VAL A 52 -6.11 -18.36 20.04
C VAL A 52 -6.49 -17.54 21.26
N GLN A 53 -7.80 -17.40 21.48
CA GLN A 53 -8.35 -16.78 22.67
C GLN A 53 -8.53 -17.82 23.78
N PHE A 54 -8.23 -17.44 25.02
CA PHE A 54 -8.43 -18.27 26.19
C PHE A 54 -8.91 -17.42 27.38
N LYS A 55 -9.27 -18.07 28.48
CA LYS A 55 -9.66 -17.38 29.71
C LYS A 55 -8.45 -16.64 30.29
N GLY A 56 -8.44 -15.32 30.14
CA GLY A 56 -7.36 -14.44 30.63
C GLY A 56 -6.56 -13.74 29.53
N GLY A 57 -6.81 -14.00 28.24
CA GLY A 57 -6.17 -13.26 27.17
C GLY A 57 -6.21 -13.93 25.80
N VAL A 58 -5.25 -13.54 24.96
CA VAL A 58 -5.06 -14.04 23.59
C VAL A 58 -3.58 -14.36 23.38
N VAL A 59 -3.28 -15.47 22.71
CA VAL A 59 -1.95 -15.77 22.17
C VAL A 59 -1.99 -15.57 20.67
N ILE A 60 -0.95 -14.93 20.11
CA ILE A 60 -0.76 -14.76 18.66
C ILE A 60 0.62 -15.28 18.25
N ALA A 61 0.71 -15.93 17.10
CA ALA A 61 1.95 -16.44 16.54
C ALA A 61 1.98 -16.28 15.02
N ALA A 62 3.18 -16.04 14.49
CA ALA A 62 3.46 -15.94 13.07
C ALA A 62 4.87 -16.46 12.80
N ASP A 63 5.15 -16.97 11.60
CA ASP A 63 6.53 -17.22 11.17
C ASP A 63 7.26 -15.89 10.89
N THR A 64 8.58 -16.00 10.74
CA THR A 64 9.48 -14.87 10.46
C THR A 64 9.98 -14.86 9.01
N LEU A 65 9.28 -15.54 8.10
CA LEU A 65 9.70 -15.67 6.70
C LEU A 65 9.01 -14.61 5.82
N GLY A 66 9.82 -13.90 5.03
CA GLY A 66 9.37 -13.07 3.92
C GLY A 66 9.75 -13.70 2.58
N SER A 67 8.74 -14.12 1.83
CA SER A 67 8.92 -14.82 0.55
C SER A 67 8.77 -13.86 -0.63
N TYR A 68 9.65 -13.99 -1.62
CA TYR A 68 9.51 -13.35 -2.93
C TYR A 68 9.18 -14.44 -3.95
N GLY A 69 7.89 -14.69 -4.15
CA GLY A 69 7.44 -15.90 -4.85
C GLY A 69 7.91 -17.16 -4.12
N SER A 70 8.64 -18.04 -4.80
CA SER A 70 9.21 -19.26 -4.20
C SER A 70 10.51 -19.02 -3.42
N LEU A 71 11.11 -17.83 -3.51
CA LEU A 71 12.38 -17.53 -2.86
C LEU A 71 12.16 -17.08 -1.42
N ALA A 72 12.72 -17.83 -0.46
CA ALA A 72 12.81 -17.47 0.95
C ALA A 72 13.84 -16.34 1.16
N LYS A 73 13.49 -15.12 0.75
CA LYS A 73 14.41 -13.96 0.69
C LYS A 73 14.80 -13.43 2.07
N TYR A 74 13.85 -13.32 2.99
CA TYR A 74 14.09 -12.81 4.35
C TYR A 74 13.69 -13.86 5.38
N ARG A 75 14.63 -14.28 6.23
CA ARG A 75 14.43 -15.38 7.20
C ARG A 75 14.10 -14.90 8.62
N ASP A 76 14.34 -13.63 8.90
CA ASP A 76 14.06 -12.98 10.18
C ASP A 76 13.31 -11.67 9.96
N LEU A 77 12.07 -11.80 9.50
CA LEU A 77 11.17 -10.71 9.16
C LEU A 77 9.99 -10.71 10.14
N LYS A 78 9.97 -9.74 11.05
CA LYS A 78 8.96 -9.64 12.11
C LYS A 78 7.69 -9.02 11.55
N ARG A 79 6.58 -9.75 11.66
CA ARG A 79 5.24 -9.29 11.24
C ARG A 79 4.21 -9.26 12.37
N LEU A 80 4.70 -9.30 13.62
CA LEU A 80 3.93 -9.03 14.82
C LEU A 80 4.40 -7.68 15.39
N LEU A 81 3.47 -6.75 15.58
CA LEU A 81 3.69 -5.42 16.13
C LEU A 81 2.95 -5.29 17.46
N LYS A 82 3.68 -5.00 18.54
CA LYS A 82 3.08 -4.52 19.79
C LYS A 82 2.63 -3.08 19.56
N VAL A 83 1.33 -2.81 19.69
CA VAL A 83 0.77 -1.46 19.50
C VAL A 83 0.81 -0.70 20.83
N ASN A 84 0.31 -1.32 21.89
CA ASN A 84 0.33 -0.79 23.26
C ASN A 84 0.37 -1.97 24.25
N ASP A 85 0.11 -1.74 25.54
CA ASP A 85 0.17 -2.80 26.55
C ASP A 85 -1.00 -3.80 26.50
N THR A 86 -2.06 -3.51 25.74
CA THR A 86 -3.27 -4.34 25.65
C THR A 86 -3.54 -4.87 24.25
N THR A 87 -2.79 -4.43 23.23
CA THR A 87 -3.09 -4.66 21.81
C THR A 87 -1.84 -5.05 21.02
N VAL A 88 -2.00 -6.10 20.21
CA VAL A 88 -0.99 -6.62 19.27
C VAL A 88 -1.61 -6.76 17.88
N ILE A 89 -0.84 -6.47 16.84
CA ILE A 89 -1.22 -6.63 15.45
C ILE A 89 -0.32 -7.69 14.81
N GLY A 90 -0.94 -8.64 14.11
CA GLY A 90 -0.24 -9.53 13.21
C GLY A 90 -0.75 -9.35 11.78
N ALA A 91 0.16 -9.30 10.82
CA ALA A 91 -0.19 -9.14 9.41
C ALA A 91 0.32 -10.30 8.55
N ALA A 92 -0.47 -10.61 7.53
CA ALA A 92 -0.21 -11.57 6.47
C ALA A 92 -0.26 -10.87 5.11
N GLY A 93 0.19 -11.52 4.04
CA GLY A 93 0.20 -10.92 2.71
C GLY A 93 1.38 -9.97 2.51
N ASP A 94 1.17 -8.87 1.80
CA ASP A 94 2.27 -7.98 1.38
C ASP A 94 2.92 -7.24 2.56
N TYR A 95 4.24 -7.37 2.67
CA TYR A 95 4.99 -6.81 3.78
C TYR A 95 5.12 -5.29 3.68
N ALA A 96 5.13 -4.73 2.46
CA ALA A 96 5.20 -3.28 2.26
C ALA A 96 3.95 -2.58 2.82
N ASP A 97 2.77 -3.16 2.58
CA ASP A 97 1.51 -2.67 3.15
C ASP A 97 1.50 -2.76 4.69
N PHE A 98 2.04 -3.85 5.25
CA PHE A 98 2.20 -3.97 6.70
C PHE A 98 3.10 -2.87 7.28
N GLN A 99 4.22 -2.56 6.63
CA GLN A 99 5.11 -1.48 7.07
C GLN A 99 4.41 -0.12 7.03
N TYR A 100 3.67 0.15 5.95
CA TYR A 100 2.92 1.38 5.80
C TYR A 100 1.87 1.54 6.91
N MET A 101 1.08 0.50 7.16
CA MET A 101 0.08 0.49 8.23
C MET A 101 0.72 0.62 9.61
N SER A 102 1.84 -0.07 9.85
CA SER A 102 2.57 -0.01 11.12
C SER A 102 3.02 1.41 11.45
N ASN A 103 3.52 2.15 10.45
CA ASN A 103 3.98 3.52 10.64
C ASN A 103 2.82 4.46 11.02
N ILE A 104 1.66 4.34 10.36
CA ILE A 104 0.47 5.14 10.72
C ILE A 104 0.02 4.82 12.14
N ILE A 105 -0.06 3.55 12.48
CA ILE A 105 -0.57 3.11 13.80
C ILE A 105 0.37 3.60 14.90
N GLN A 106 1.68 3.47 14.72
CA GLN A 106 2.65 4.00 15.68
C GLN A 106 2.52 5.52 15.83
N GLN A 107 2.34 6.27 14.73
CA GLN A 107 2.11 7.72 14.81
C GLN A 107 0.85 8.09 15.60
N GLN A 108 -0.22 7.30 15.54
CA GLN A 108 -1.45 7.58 16.28
C GLN A 108 -1.36 7.26 17.76
N VAL A 109 -0.54 6.29 18.15
CA VAL A 109 -0.43 5.82 19.54
C VAL A 109 0.60 6.63 20.35
N TYR A 110 1.62 7.20 19.69
CA TYR A 110 2.66 8.00 20.32
C TYR A 110 2.38 9.53 20.30
N VAL A 111 1.14 9.94 20.02
CA VAL A 111 0.63 11.31 20.23
C VAL A 111 -0.09 11.38 21.56
#